data_AF-A0A962ZRA0-F1
#
_entry.id   AF-A0A962ZRA0-F1
#
_cell.length_a   1.000
_cell.length_b   1.000
_cell.length_c   1.000
_cell.angle_alpha   90.00
_cell.angle_beta   90.00
_cell.angle_gamma   90.00
#
_symmetry.space_group_name_H-M   'P 1'
#
loop_
_entity.id
_entity.type
_entity.pdbx_description
1 polymer ?
#
loop_
_entity_poly.entity_id
_entity_poly.type
_entity_poly.pdbx_seq_one_letter_code
_entity_poly.pdbx_strand_id
1 'polypeptide(L)'
;MAASEQGALPVIVGISGASGIIYGVRALQLLRDCGVRTHLVMSKSAKLTLQHELELSVSEVEALADEVHRVADVGAAIASGSFATAGMLIAPCSVRTFSEIATGVTSTLLTRAADVVLKERRRLVLMVRETPLHAGHLRTLA
;
A
#
# COMPACT_ATOMS: atom_id res chain seq x y z
N MET A 1 -21.00 -23.35 23.09
CA MET A 1 -19.60 -23.42 22.61
C MET A 1 -19.46 -22.40 21.49
N ALA A 2 -19.05 -21.18 21.83
CA ALA A 2 -18.81 -20.12 20.86
C ALA A 2 -17.32 -20.11 20.51
N ALA A 3 -16.96 -20.72 19.39
CA ALA A 3 -15.70 -20.40 18.73
C ALA A 3 -15.94 -19.09 17.99
N SER A 4 -15.39 -17.99 18.49
CA SER A 4 -15.47 -16.69 17.82
C SER A 4 -14.73 -16.76 16.48
N GLU A 5 -15.44 -16.51 15.38
CA GLU A 5 -14.86 -16.10 14.10
C GLU A 5 -14.17 -14.73 14.27
N GLN A 6 -12.97 -14.73 14.84
CA GLN A 6 -12.08 -13.58 14.74
C GLN A 6 -11.45 -13.64 13.35
N GLY A 7 -12.21 -13.16 12.36
CA GLY A 7 -11.73 -13.06 10.98
C GLY A 7 -10.39 -12.34 10.94
N ALA A 8 -9.43 -12.89 10.19
CA ALA A 8 -8.07 -12.36 10.10
C ALA A 8 -8.06 -10.84 9.88
N LEU A 9 -7.12 -10.15 10.54
CA LEU A 9 -6.97 -8.70 10.40
C LEU A 9 -6.70 -8.35 8.93
N PRO A 10 -7.29 -7.26 8.41
CA PRO A 10 -7.08 -6.88 7.02
C PRO A 10 -5.63 -6.44 6.77
N VAL A 11 -5.20 -6.56 5.52
CA VAL A 11 -3.91 -6.06 5.03
C VAL A 11 -4.14 -4.79 4.20
N ILE A 12 -3.36 -3.75 4.46
CA ILE A 12 -3.35 -2.57 3.60
C ILE A 12 -2.45 -2.86 2.40
N VAL A 13 -2.94 -2.65 1.19
CA VAL A 13 -2.15 -2.73 -0.04
C VAL A 13 -2.03 -1.35 -0.64
N GLY A 14 -0.81 -0.85 -0.71
CA GLY A 14 -0.44 0.40 -1.35
C GLY A 14 0.15 0.16 -2.74
N ILE A 15 -0.27 0.93 -3.74
CA ILE A 15 0.38 0.94 -5.06
C ILE A 15 0.86 2.37 -5.34
N SER A 16 2.17 2.53 -5.47
CA SER A 16 2.78 3.83 -5.76
C SER A 16 3.32 3.91 -7.19
N GLY A 17 3.65 5.13 -7.64
CA GLY A 17 4.09 5.39 -9.02
C GLY A 17 5.53 4.99 -9.31
N ALA A 18 5.85 3.71 -9.18
CA ALA A 18 7.05 3.10 -9.74
C ALA A 18 6.63 2.03 -10.75
N SER A 19 7.53 1.71 -11.69
CA SER A 19 7.33 0.58 -12.59
C SER A 19 7.19 -0.74 -11.82
N GLY A 20 6.41 -1.67 -12.37
CA GLY A 20 6.11 -2.96 -11.77
C GLY A 20 4.72 -3.01 -11.13
N ILE A 21 3.73 -2.31 -11.70
CA ILE A 21 2.34 -2.31 -11.18
C ILE A 21 1.76 -3.72 -11.08
N ILE A 22 2.21 -4.64 -11.94
CA ILE A 22 1.80 -6.05 -11.93
C ILE A 22 2.02 -6.73 -10.57
N TYR A 23 3.02 -6.33 -9.79
CA TYR A 23 3.27 -6.92 -8.48
C TYR A 23 2.19 -6.54 -7.46
N GLY A 24 1.70 -5.30 -7.50
CA GLY A 24 0.57 -4.87 -6.67
C GLY A 24 -0.72 -5.58 -7.06
N VAL A 25 -0.99 -5.67 -8.37
CA VAL A 25 -2.16 -6.39 -8.92
C VAL A 25 -2.12 -7.86 -8.51
N ARG A 26 -0.96 -8.53 -8.67
CA ARG A 26 -0.83 -9.94 -8.33
C ARG A 26 -0.93 -10.17 -6.83
N ALA A 27 -0.41 -9.26 -6.00
CA ALA A 27 -0.58 -9.33 -4.55
C ALA A 27 -2.06 -9.27 -4.15
N LEU A 28 -2.85 -8.36 -4.74
CA LEU A 28 -4.30 -8.28 -4.48
C LEU A 28 -5.03 -9.58 -4.86
N GLN A 29 -4.73 -10.14 -6.04
CA GLN A 29 -5.31 -11.41 -6.48
C GLN A 29 -4.99 -12.56 -5.50
N LEU A 30 -3.72 -12.71 -5.12
CA LEU A 30 -3.30 -13.77 -4.20
C LEU A 30 -3.90 -13.62 -2.80
N LEU A 31 -3.99 -12.38 -2.29
CA LEU A 31 -4.61 -12.10 -0.99
C LEU A 31 -6.10 -12.45 -1.00
N ARG A 32 -6.80 -12.10 -2.09
CA ARG A 32 -8.18 -12.50 -2.33
C ARG A 32 -8.35 -14.03 -2.38
N ASP A 33 -7.51 -14.73 -3.15
CA ASP A 33 -7.55 -16.19 -3.26
C ASP A 33 -7.33 -16.86 -1.89
N CYS A 34 -6.58 -16.21 -0.99
CA CYS A 34 -6.35 -16.65 0.37
C CYS A 34 -7.44 -16.21 1.37
N GLY A 35 -8.49 -15.51 0.94
CA GLY A 35 -9.55 -14.99 1.81
C GLY A 35 -9.10 -13.87 2.76
N VAL A 36 -7.99 -13.18 2.45
CA VAL A 36 -7.48 -12.06 3.26
C VAL A 36 -8.17 -10.77 2.82
N ARG A 37 -8.82 -10.10 3.77
CA ARG A 37 -9.45 -8.78 3.52
C ARG A 37 -8.39 -7.71 3.25
N THR A 38 -8.63 -6.87 2.26
CA THR A 38 -7.67 -5.88 1.77
C THR A 38 -8.25 -4.47 1.72
N HIS A 39 -7.42 -3.50 2.13
CA HIS A 39 -7.70 -2.07 1.96
C HIS A 39 -6.69 -1.49 0.97
N LEU A 40 -7.15 -1.06 -0.20
CA LEU A 40 -6.31 -0.55 -1.28
C LEU A 40 -6.17 0.98 -1.23
N VAL A 41 -4.95 1.47 -1.44
CA VAL A 41 -4.68 2.87 -1.77
C VAL A 41 -3.75 2.95 -2.97
N MET A 42 -4.16 3.66 -4.01
CA MET A 42 -3.33 3.91 -5.19
C MET A 42 -2.95 5.39 -5.29
N SER A 43 -1.67 5.68 -5.46
CA SER A 43 -1.23 7.05 -5.75
C SER A 43 -1.69 7.50 -7.15
N LYS A 44 -1.78 8.82 -7.38
CA LYS A 44 -2.09 9.36 -8.72
C LYS A 44 -1.11 8.85 -9.78
N SER A 45 0.19 8.84 -9.45
CA SER A 45 1.24 8.34 -10.35
C SER A 45 1.09 6.84 -10.62
N ALA A 46 0.66 6.03 -9.65
CA ALA A 46 0.39 4.60 -9.87
C ALA A 46 -0.74 4.37 -10.89
N LYS A 47 -1.81 5.17 -10.83
CA LYS A 47 -2.91 5.09 -11.80
C LYS A 47 -2.46 5.43 -13.22
N LEU A 48 -1.51 6.37 -13.38
CA LEU A 48 -0.89 6.67 -14.67
C LEU A 48 0.04 5.55 -15.12
N THR A 49 0.92 5.04 -14.24
CA THR A 49 1.81 3.93 -14.56
C THR A 49 1.04 2.67 -14.96
N LEU A 50 -0.10 2.39 -14.32
CA LEU A 50 -0.99 1.28 -14.69
C LEU A 50 -1.36 1.34 -16.18
N GLN A 51 -1.78 2.51 -16.66
CA GLN A 51 -2.18 2.73 -18.06
C GLN A 51 -1.02 2.54 -19.06
N HIS A 52 0.22 2.69 -18.60
CA HIS A 52 1.41 2.49 -19.43
C HIS A 52 1.92 1.06 -19.42
N GLU A 53 1.67 0.31 -18.35
CA GLU A 53 2.27 -1.02 -18.14
C GLU A 53 1.32 -2.18 -18.40
N LEU A 54 0.01 -1.99 -18.15
CA LEU A 54 -0.96 -3.07 -18.18
C LEU A 54 -2.20 -2.66 -18.97
N GLU A 55 -2.81 -3.64 -19.65
CA GLU A 55 -4.11 -3.53 -20.30
C GLU A 55 -5.25 -3.68 -19.27
N LEU A 56 -5.17 -2.94 -18.17
CA LEU A 56 -6.17 -2.95 -17.10
C LEU A 56 -6.60 -1.52 -16.78
N SER A 57 -7.90 -1.33 -16.59
CA SER A 57 -8.47 -0.11 -16.04
C SER A 57 -8.20 0.01 -14.54
N VAL A 58 -8.23 1.25 -14.04
CA VAL A 58 -8.15 1.50 -12.59
C VAL A 58 -9.27 0.79 -11.84
N SER A 59 -10.49 0.77 -12.41
CA SER A 59 -11.64 0.08 -11.82
C SER A 59 -11.45 -1.43 -11.71
N GLU A 60 -10.79 -2.07 -12.68
CA GLU A 60 -10.50 -3.52 -12.61
C GLU A 60 -9.54 -3.83 -11.47
N VAL A 61 -8.52 -2.98 -11.27
CA VAL A 61 -7.58 -3.14 -10.14
C VAL A 61 -8.26 -2.85 -8.81
N GLU A 62 -9.07 -1.79 -8.74
CA GLU A 62 -9.85 -1.43 -7.55
C GLU A 62 -10.84 -2.53 -7.16
N ALA A 63 -11.45 -3.19 -8.15
CA ALA A 63 -12.33 -4.34 -7.95
C ALA A 63 -11.61 -5.61 -7.47
N LEU A 64 -10.28 -5.60 -7.32
CA LEU A 64 -9.51 -6.69 -6.69
C LEU A 64 -9.45 -6.56 -5.16
N ALA A 65 -9.73 -5.39 -4.59
CA ALA A 65 -9.72 -5.14 -3.16
C ALA A 65 -11.12 -5.21 -2.53
N ASP A 66 -11.18 -5.40 -1.21
CA ASP A 66 -12.44 -5.36 -0.46
C ASP A 66 -12.89 -3.92 -0.19
N GLU A 67 -11.94 -3.03 0.09
CA GLU A 67 -12.17 -1.61 0.35
C GLU A 67 -11.14 -0.75 -0.39
N VAL A 68 -11.56 0.34 -1.01
CA VAL A 68 -10.69 1.24 -1.79
C VAL A 68 -10.75 2.65 -1.22
N HIS A 69 -9.59 3.19 -0.85
CA HIS A 69 -9.49 4.54 -0.30
C HIS A 69 -8.87 5.51 -1.31
N ARG A 70 -9.44 6.71 -1.40
CA ARG A 70 -8.87 7.78 -2.21
C ARG A 70 -7.58 8.26 -1.56
N VAL A 71 -6.52 8.46 -2.34
CA VAL A 71 -5.21 8.91 -1.83
C VAL A 71 -5.24 10.25 -1.06
N ALA A 72 -6.24 11.09 -1.32
CA ALA A 72 -6.44 12.37 -0.65
C ALA A 72 -7.37 12.28 0.58
N ASP A 73 -7.97 11.13 0.86
CA ASP A 73 -8.89 10.96 1.98
C ASP A 73 -8.15 10.73 3.29
N VAL A 74 -7.78 11.82 3.95
CA VAL A 74 -7.10 11.78 5.25
C VAL A 74 -8.01 11.30 6.40
N GLY A 75 -9.32 11.19 6.17
CA GLY A 75 -10.31 10.70 7.15
C GLY A 75 -10.57 9.20 7.08
N ALA A 76 -9.97 8.51 6.10
CA ALA A 76 -10.12 7.06 5.93
C ALA A 76 -9.66 6.27 7.18
N ALA A 77 -10.31 5.12 7.43
CA ALA A 77 -10.05 4.30 8.62
C ALA A 77 -8.56 3.93 8.79
N ILE A 78 -7.87 3.66 7.66
CA ILE A 78 -6.45 3.30 7.63
C ILE A 78 -5.50 4.46 8.00
N ALA A 79 -6.00 5.69 8.14
CA ALA A 79 -5.26 6.84 8.67
C ALA A 79 -5.25 6.89 10.21
N SER A 80 -5.95 5.98 10.88
CA SER A 80 -6.03 5.89 12.34
C SER A 80 -5.35 4.63 12.88
N GLY A 81 -4.61 4.78 13.98
CA GLY A 81 -4.01 3.65 14.69
C GLY A 81 -5.04 2.74 15.37
N SER A 82 -6.23 3.25 15.70
CA SER A 82 -7.30 2.46 16.30
C SER A 82 -7.90 1.42 15.35
N PHE A 83 -7.73 1.60 14.03
CA PHE A 83 -8.14 0.61 13.05
C PHE A 83 -7.06 -0.49 12.95
N ALA A 84 -7.37 -1.69 13.46
CA ALA A 84 -6.41 -2.79 13.53
C ALA A 84 -6.20 -3.45 12.15
N THR A 85 -4.94 -3.63 11.77
CA THR A 85 -4.52 -4.26 10.51
C THR A 85 -3.40 -5.25 10.78
N ALA A 86 -3.25 -6.28 9.94
CA ALA A 86 -2.12 -7.21 10.02
C ALA A 86 -0.79 -6.53 9.63
N GLY A 87 -0.87 -5.45 8.86
CA GLY A 87 0.27 -4.70 8.36
C GLY A 87 -0.07 -4.02 7.04
N MET A 88 0.98 -3.61 6.32
CA MET A 88 0.86 -2.97 5.02
C MET A 88 1.96 -3.45 4.07
N LEU A 89 1.56 -3.69 2.82
CA LEU A 89 2.43 -3.92 1.68
C LEU A 89 2.33 -2.73 0.73
N ILE A 90 3.46 -2.15 0.31
CA ILE A 90 3.50 -1.19 -0.81
C ILE A 90 4.22 -1.83 -2.00
N ALA A 91 3.49 -2.15 -3.06
CA ALA A 91 4.01 -2.85 -4.23
C ALA A 91 3.42 -2.30 -5.54
N PRO A 92 4.23 -1.64 -6.40
CA PRO A 92 5.60 -1.20 -6.16
C PRO A 92 5.66 0.05 -5.26
N CYS A 93 6.81 0.27 -4.64
CA CYS A 93 7.14 1.43 -3.82
C CYS A 93 8.13 2.35 -4.57
N SER A 94 7.74 3.59 -4.83
CA SER A 94 8.57 4.61 -5.47
C SER A 94 9.54 5.24 -4.49
N VAL A 95 10.62 5.83 -5.02
CA VAL A 95 11.59 6.58 -4.20
C VAL A 95 10.91 7.65 -3.36
N ARG A 96 10.04 8.43 -3.99
CA ARG A 96 9.29 9.49 -3.32
C ARG A 96 8.46 8.92 -2.16
N THR A 97 7.74 7.83 -2.39
CA THR A 97 6.87 7.22 -1.37
C THR A 97 7.68 6.73 -0.17
N PHE A 98 8.76 5.95 -0.37
CA PHE A 98 9.54 5.50 0.78
C PHE A 98 10.25 6.66 1.48
N SER A 99 10.66 7.70 0.74
CA SER A 99 11.32 8.87 1.33
C SER A 99 10.38 9.68 2.22
N GLU A 100 9.12 9.85 1.81
CA GLU A 100 8.10 10.51 2.65
C GLU A 100 7.77 9.69 3.91
N ILE A 101 7.82 8.35 3.82
CA ILE A 101 7.63 7.45 4.97
C ILE A 101 8.82 7.57 5.93
N ALA A 102 10.05 7.43 5.42
CA ALA A 102 11.28 7.48 6.22
C ALA A 102 11.46 8.83 6.96
N THR A 103 11.01 9.94 6.36
CA THR A 103 11.10 11.28 6.94
C THR A 103 9.90 11.69 7.80
N GLY A 104 8.81 10.92 7.79
CA GLY A 104 7.58 11.23 8.53
C GLY A 104 6.73 12.37 7.96
N VAL A 105 7.10 12.97 6.83
CA VAL A 105 6.35 14.09 6.21
C VAL A 105 4.92 13.68 5.82
N THR A 106 4.76 12.45 5.34
CA THR A 106 3.47 11.78 5.08
C THR A 106 2.38 12.65 4.42
N SER A 107 2.62 13.11 3.19
CA SER A 107 1.73 14.07 2.50
C SER A 107 0.43 13.50 1.92
N THR A 108 0.26 12.18 1.93
CA THR A 108 -0.88 11.47 1.33
C THR A 108 -1.43 10.39 2.27
N LEU A 109 -2.65 9.91 2.02
CA LEU A 109 -3.19 8.75 2.74
C LEU A 109 -2.28 7.53 2.64
N LEU A 110 -1.68 7.27 1.48
CA LEU A 110 -0.77 6.13 1.26
C LEU A 110 0.41 6.17 2.23
N THR A 111 1.07 7.31 2.34
CA THR A 111 2.22 7.51 3.24
C THR A 111 1.80 7.62 4.70
N ARG A 112 0.62 8.20 4.98
CA ARG A 112 0.08 8.31 6.33
C ARG A 112 -0.31 6.96 6.90
N ALA A 113 -0.94 6.08 6.10
CA ALA A 113 -1.26 4.72 6.51
C ALA A 113 0.01 3.92 6.84
N ALA A 114 1.09 4.10 6.08
CA ALA A 114 2.39 3.48 6.38
C ALA A 114 3.00 3.98 7.69
N ASP A 115 2.93 5.28 7.96
CA ASP A 115 3.36 5.88 9.21
C ASP A 115 2.53 5.39 10.41
N VAL A 116 1.22 5.24 10.24
CA VAL A 116 0.35 4.59 11.24
C VAL A 116 0.78 3.14 11.49
N VAL A 117 1.07 2.37 10.45
CA VAL A 117 1.57 1.00 10.60
C VAL A 117 2.88 0.98 11.40
N LEU A 118 3.81 1.89 11.13
CA LEU A 118 5.07 1.97 11.86
C LEU A 118 4.88 2.39 13.32
N LYS A 119 4.11 3.45 13.60
CA LYS A 119 3.90 3.95 14.97
C LYS A 119 3.16 2.94 15.86
N GLU A 120 2.28 2.13 15.28
CA GLU A 120 1.57 1.04 15.95
C GLU A 120 2.39 -0.27 16.01
N ARG A 121 3.66 -0.24 15.60
CA ARG A 121 4.59 -1.38 15.57
C ARG A 121 4.07 -2.58 14.77
N ARG A 122 3.35 -2.31 13.68
CA ARG A 122 2.87 -3.31 12.73
C ARG A 122 3.88 -3.46 11.59
N ARG A 123 3.78 -4.58 10.87
CA ARG A 123 4.70 -4.88 9.79
C ARG A 123 4.40 -4.02 8.57
N LEU A 124 5.39 -3.24 8.12
CA LEU A 124 5.39 -2.54 6.84
C LEU A 124 6.39 -3.22 5.89
N VAL A 125 5.95 -3.57 4.68
CA VAL A 125 6.81 -4.14 3.63
C VAL A 125 6.79 -3.20 2.43
N LEU A 126 7.97 -2.76 1.99
CA LEU A 126 8.14 -1.87 0.84
C LEU A 126 8.84 -2.60 -0.29
N MET A 127 8.15 -2.82 -1.41
CA MET A 127 8.76 -3.31 -2.65
C MET A 127 9.37 -2.14 -3.42
N VAL A 128 10.50 -1.61 -2.95
CA VAL A 128 11.16 -0.48 -3.59
C VAL A 128 11.65 -0.88 -4.97
N ARG A 129 11.21 -0.15 -6.00
CA ARG A 129 11.60 -0.41 -7.40
C ARG A 129 12.28 0.83 -7.96
N GLU A 130 13.61 0.80 -7.99
CA GLU A 130 14.44 1.79 -8.66
C GLU A 130 15.82 1.21 -9.01
N THR A 131 16.41 1.63 -10.12
CA THR A 131 17.80 1.32 -10.47
C THR A 131 18.37 2.33 -11.48
N PRO A 132 19.62 2.82 -11.30
CA PRO A 132 20.49 2.61 -10.13
C PRO A 132 20.05 3.43 -8.91
N LEU A 133 20.51 3.05 -7.71
CA LEU A 133 20.31 3.82 -6.49
C LEU A 133 21.51 4.75 -6.23
N HIS A 134 21.25 6.05 -6.08
CA HIS A 134 22.27 7.00 -5.64
C HIS A 134 22.35 7.05 -4.10
N ALA A 135 23.42 7.63 -3.56
CA ALA A 135 23.69 7.67 -2.11
C ALA A 135 22.55 8.26 -1.25
N GLY A 136 21.81 9.24 -1.78
CA GLY A 136 20.60 9.76 -1.12
C GLY A 136 19.53 8.70 -0.89
N HIS A 137 19.16 7.90 -1.90
CA HIS A 137 18.19 6.81 -1.77
C HIS A 137 18.62 5.79 -0.71
N LEU A 138 19.90 5.38 -0.74
CA LEU A 138 20.43 4.39 0.20
C LEU A 138 20.41 4.89 1.64
N ARG A 139 20.79 6.15 1.89
CA ARG A 139 20.73 6.74 3.24
C ARG A 139 19.32 6.86 3.78
N THR A 140 18.33 7.07 2.91
CA THR A 140 16.93 7.15 3.31
C THR A 140 16.31 5.76 3.55
N LEU A 141 16.90 4.69 3.01
CA LEU A 141 16.46 3.31 3.27
C LEU A 141 17.09 2.69 4.53
N ALA A 142 18.24 3.20 4.97
CA ALA A 142 19.01 2.70 6.12
C ALA A 142 18.50 3.27 7.44
#